data_AF-A0A9W4SJ62-F1
#
_entry.id   AF-A0A9W4SJ62-F1
#
_cell.length_a   1.000
_cell.length_b   1.000
_cell.length_c   1.000
_cell.angle_alpha   90.00
_cell.angle_beta   90.00
_cell.angle_gamma   90.00
#
_symmetry.space_group_name_H-M   'P 1'
#
loop_
_entity.id
_entity.type
_entity.pdbx_description
1 polymer ?
#
loop_
_entity_poly.entity_id
_entity_poly.type
_entity_poly.pdbx_seq_one_letter_code
_entity_poly.pdbx_strand_id
1 'polypeptide(L)' 'PEVIIGQPYTLASDIYNFSMIMWEFISGVSPFDNEAYDFQLGLDICKD' A
#
# COMPACT_ATOMS: atom_id res chain seq x y z
N PRO A 1 0.31 -4.53 1.00
CA PRO A 1 1.68 -4.17 1.45
C PRO A 1 2.50 -5.40 1.90
N GLU A 2 1.89 -6.35 2.62
CA GLU A 2 2.56 -7.55 3.17
C GLU A 2 3.09 -8.53 2.10
N VAL A 3 2.34 -8.73 1.01
CA VAL A 3 2.72 -9.65 -0.09
C VAL A 3 4.00 -9.20 -0.80
N ILE A 4 4.24 -7.89 -0.88
CA ILE A 4 5.42 -7.29 -1.52
C ILE A 4 6.69 -7.57 -0.69
N ILE A 5 6.54 -7.79 0.62
CA ILE A 5 7.63 -7.99 1.57
C ILE A 5 7.87 -9.49 1.86
N GLY A 6 7.08 -10.37 1.25
CA GLY A 6 7.12 -11.81 1.52
C GLY A 6 6.57 -12.19 2.90
N GLN A 7 5.78 -11.30 3.52
CA GLN A 7 5.06 -11.60 4.75
C GLN A 7 3.77 -12.38 4.45
N PRO A 8 3.28 -13.18 5.41
CA PRO A 8 2.01 -13.90 5.23
C PRO A 8 0.88 -12.90 5.00
N TYR A 9 0.12 -13.14 3.94
CA TYR A 9 -1.02 -12.33 3.56
C TYR A 9 -2.07 -12.29 4.67
N THR A 10 -2.54 -11.08 5.00
CA THR A 10 -3.61 -10.87 5.96
C THR A 10 -4.80 -10.13 5.34
N LEU A 11 -5.96 -10.28 5.99
CA LEU A 11 -7.17 -9.52 5.66
C LEU A 11 -6.97 -8.00 5.82
N ALA A 12 -6.05 -7.58 6.70
CA ALA A 12 -5.74 -6.16 6.87
C ALA A 12 -5.07 -5.59 5.61
N SER A 13 -4.19 -6.34 4.93
CA SER A 13 -3.60 -5.90 3.66
C SER A 13 -4.63 -5.76 2.54
N ASP A 14 -5.69 -6.57 2.51
CA ASP A 14 -6.77 -6.38 1.53
C ASP A 14 -7.53 -5.08 1.76
N ILE A 15 -7.92 -4.83 3.01
CA ILE A 15 -8.65 -3.62 3.39
C ILE A 15 -7.81 -2.39 3.06
N TYR A 16 -6.52 -2.42 3.40
CA TYR A 16 -5.59 -1.36 3.05
C TYR A 16 -5.50 -1.14 1.54
N ASN A 17 -5.22 -2.20 0.76
CA ASN A 17 -5.09 -2.12 -0.69
C ASN A 17 -6.38 -1.58 -1.35
N PHE A 18 -7.55 -2.09 -0.94
CA PHE A 18 -8.83 -1.60 -1.45
C PHE A 18 -9.07 -0.14 -1.09
N SER A 19 -8.71 0.26 0.13
CA SER A 19 -8.82 1.65 0.58
C SER A 19 -7.91 2.60 -0.21
N MET A 20 -6.70 2.16 -0.57
CA MET A 20 -5.79 2.95 -1.39
C MET A 20 -6.34 3.19 -2.80
N ILE A 21 -6.95 2.17 -3.41
CA ILE A 21 -7.63 2.30 -4.71
C ILE A 21 -8.81 3.28 -4.59
N MET A 22 -9.66 3.13 -3.57
CA MET A 22 -10.78 4.04 -3.35
C MET A 22 -10.34 5.48 -3.10
N TRP A 23 -9.25 5.68 -2.36
CA TRP A 23 -8.65 7.00 -2.12
C TRP A 23 -8.19 7.66 -3.42
N GLU A 24 -7.56 6.91 -4.33
CA GLU A 24 -7.16 7.40 -5.66
C GLU A 24 -8.37 7.86 -6.48
N PHE A 25 -9.45 7.07 -6.51
CA PHE A 25 -10.69 7.44 -7.21
C PHE A 25 -11.35 8.69 -6.63
N ILE A 26 -11.33 8.86 -5.29
CA ILE A 26 -11.97 9.99 -4.62
C ILE A 26 -11.12 11.26 -4.75
N SER A 27 -9.79 11.13 -4.60
CA SER A 27 -8.88 12.28 -4.59
C SER A 27 -8.45 12.71 -6.00
N GLY A 28 -8.47 11.80 -6.97
CA GLY A 28 -7.87 12.00 -8.29
C GLY A 28 -6.35 12.14 -8.27
N VAL A 29 -5.71 11.79 -7.15
CA VAL A 29 -4.27 11.86 -6.93
C VAL A 29 -3.73 10.45 -6.73
N SER A 30 -2.69 10.11 -7.48
CA SER A 30 -2.00 8.82 -7.35
C SER A 30 -1.35 8.72 -5.96
N PRO A 31 -1.65 7.66 -5.19
CA PRO A 31 -0.97 7.43 -3.94
C PRO A 31 0.52 7.14 -4.18
N PHE A 32 1.38 7.89 -3.49
CA PHE A 32 2.85 7.78 -3.57
C PHE A 32 3.49 8.25 -4.88
N ASP A 33 2.89 9.22 -5.57
CA ASP A 33 3.36 9.76 -6.87
C ASP A 33 4.83 10.25 -6.89
N ASN A 34 5.44 10.48 -5.73
CA ASN A 34 6.83 10.94 -5.57
C ASN A 34 7.78 9.89 -4.98
N GLU A 35 7.31 8.69 -4.63
CA GLU A 35 8.15 7.64 -4.08
C GLU A 35 8.25 6.47 -5.06
N ALA A 36 9.45 5.95 -5.21
CA ALA A 36 9.62 4.72 -5.97
C ALA A 36 8.82 3.61 -5.25
N TYR A 37 8.04 2.84 -6.01
CA TYR A 37 7.39 1.62 -5.51
C TYR A 37 8.44 0.54 -5.23
N ASP A 38 9.30 0.81 -4.25
CA ASP A 38 10.40 -0.04 -3.85
C ASP A 38 10.05 -0.82 -2.57
N PHE A 39 10.95 -1.74 -2.21
CA PHE A 39 10.83 -2.55 -1.01
C PHE A 39 10.83 -1.71 0.27
N GLN A 40 11.38 -0.49 0.22
CA GLN A 40 11.48 0.41 1.36
C GLN A 40 10.12 1.02 1.70
N LEU A 41 9.37 1.46 0.69
CA LEU A 41 7.99 1.91 0.85
C LEU A 41 7.09 0.79 1.41
N GLY A 42 7.25 -0.44 0.92
CA GLY A 42 6.55 -1.60 1.46
C GLY A 42 6.82 -1.77 2.96
N LEU A 43 8.09 -1.72 3.38
CA LEU A 43 8.49 -1.81 4.78
C LEU A 43 7.90 -0.68 5.63
N ASP A 44 7.86 0.54 5.12
CA ASP A 44 7.34 1.67 5.88
C ASP A 44 5.80 1.58 6.05
N ILE A 45 5.07 1.09 5.04
CA ILE A 45 3.62 0.81 5.18
C ILE A 45 3.35 -0.34 6.16
N CYS A 46 4.23 -1.35 6.22
CA CYS A 46 4.08 -2.49 7.14
C CYS A 46 4.66 -2.25 8.54
N LYS A 47 5.23 -1.08 8.82
CA LYS A 47 5.82 -0.74 10.13
C LYS A 47 4.85 -0.11 11.13
N ASP A 48 3.61 0.12 10.73
CA ASP A 48 2.54 0.65 11.59
C ASP A 48 1.78 -0.45 12.35
#